data_AF-A0A1F9RVW6-F1
#
_entry.id   AF-A0A1F9RVW6-F1
#
_cell.length_a   1.000
_cell.length_b   1.000
_cell.length_c   1.000
_cell.angle_alpha   90.00
_cell.angle_beta   90.00
_cell.angle_gamma   90.00
#
_symmetry.space_group_name_H-M   'P 1'
#
loop_
_entity.id
_entity.type
_entity.pdbx_description
1 polymer ?
#
loop_
_entity_poly.entity_id
_entity_poly.type
_entity_poly.pdbx_seq_one_letter_code
_entity_poly.pdbx_strand_id
1 'polypeptide(L)'
;MVKNLFVGTPKNLTGSSVLSAIERNPVAALSVGFDAIAGDLVADPEHHGGRNRVLHQYPLEHYAVWGTRYPGIEFSAGGMGENLTSAGCTEDTVCIGDLFRIGSVRCVVTEPRKPCATIDVRYRIKGLARRVQEECRTGWFYRIISEGAIEIGDAITLLERPYPRLTLAVCVRALLLAPDRETLERMASNPVLSHDWRQPARELLSTGTLADDRKRLGDASP
;
A
#
# COMPACT_ATOMS: atom_id res chain seq x y z
N MET A 1 -11.11 13.19 1.84
CA MET A 1 -10.31 14.28 1.23
C MET A 1 -8.84 13.98 1.42
N VAL A 2 -8.00 14.45 0.51
CA VAL A 2 -6.53 14.41 0.58
C VAL A 2 -6.06 15.29 1.73
N LYS A 3 -5.13 14.78 2.54
CA LYS A 3 -4.63 15.48 3.74
C LYS A 3 -3.16 15.85 3.65
N ASN A 4 -2.32 14.95 3.17
CA ASN A 4 -0.91 15.21 2.96
C ASN A 4 -0.44 14.49 1.69
N LEU A 5 0.55 15.08 1.02
CA LEU A 5 1.15 14.54 -0.19
C LEU A 5 2.68 14.47 -0.04
N PHE A 6 3.28 13.45 -0.63
CA PHE A 6 4.71 13.18 -0.50
C PHE A 6 5.31 12.62 -1.79
N VAL A 7 6.57 12.98 -2.02
CA VAL A 7 7.45 12.35 -3.03
C VAL A 7 8.79 12.03 -2.39
N GLY A 8 9.47 11.00 -2.88
CA GLY A 8 10.79 10.64 -2.40
C GLY A 8 11.66 10.03 -3.49
N THR A 9 12.96 10.12 -3.29
CA THR A 9 13.95 9.41 -4.09
C THR A 9 14.71 8.42 -3.21
N PRO A 10 15.15 7.27 -3.74
CA PRO A 10 15.91 6.29 -2.98
C PRO A 10 17.13 6.92 -2.32
N LYS A 11 17.26 6.69 -1.01
CA LYS A 11 18.43 7.06 -0.21
C LYS A 11 18.62 6.04 0.91
N ASN A 12 19.81 6.02 1.50
CA ASN A 12 20.02 5.22 2.71
C ASN A 12 19.11 5.74 3.82
N LEU A 13 18.42 4.83 4.51
CA LEU A 13 17.60 5.19 5.66
C LEU A 13 18.44 5.87 6.73
N THR A 14 17.85 6.85 7.42
CA THR A 14 18.57 7.61 8.43
C THR A 14 19.08 6.70 9.55
N GLY A 15 20.41 6.54 9.63
CA GLY A 15 21.07 5.65 10.59
C GLY A 15 21.12 4.17 10.18
N SER A 16 20.98 3.84 8.89
CA SER A 16 21.08 2.49 8.35
C SER A 16 21.69 2.49 6.94
N SER A 17 22.23 1.34 6.49
CA SER A 17 22.71 1.12 5.12
C SER A 17 21.62 0.66 4.15
N VAL A 18 20.38 0.50 4.62
CA VAL A 18 19.25 0.07 3.78
C VAL A 18 18.86 1.18 2.80
N LEU A 19 18.97 0.91 1.50
CA LEU A 19 18.52 1.81 0.44
C LEU A 19 16.99 1.73 0.27
N SER A 20 16.29 2.86 0.37
CA SER A 20 14.83 2.91 0.22
C SER A 20 14.32 4.32 -0.11
N ALA A 21 13.14 4.40 -0.71
CA ALA A 21 12.38 5.64 -0.89
C ALA A 21 11.24 5.82 0.14
N ILE A 22 11.28 5.08 1.26
CA ILE A 22 10.26 5.18 2.32
C ILE A 22 10.33 6.51 3.08
N GLU A 23 11.50 7.17 3.12
CA GLU A 23 11.62 8.53 3.67
C GLU A 23 11.28 9.54 2.57
N ARG A 24 10.07 10.09 2.63
CA ARG A 24 9.55 11.00 1.62
C ARG A 24 9.45 12.42 2.16
N ASN A 25 9.51 13.39 1.26
CA ASN A 25 9.39 14.81 1.57
C ASN A 25 7.95 15.28 1.28
N PRO A 26 7.37 16.12 2.14
CA PRO A 26 6.04 16.68 1.91
C PRO A 26 6.06 17.63 0.70
N VAL A 27 4.97 17.62 -0.06
CA VAL A 27 4.73 18.51 -1.20
C VAL A 27 3.29 19.03 -1.18
N ALA A 28 3.05 20.17 -1.84
CA ALA A 28 1.71 20.76 -1.93
C ALA A 28 0.81 20.06 -2.96
N ALA A 29 1.41 19.48 -4.00
CA ALA A 29 0.73 18.83 -5.10
C ALA A 29 1.56 17.69 -5.70
N LEU A 30 0.90 16.75 -6.36
CA LEU A 30 1.50 15.69 -7.17
C LEU A 30 1.13 15.89 -8.64
N SER A 31 2.10 15.78 -9.54
CA SER A 31 1.85 15.57 -10.97
C SER A 31 1.93 14.08 -11.26
N VAL A 32 0.80 13.49 -11.64
CA VAL A 32 0.60 12.03 -11.70
C VAL A 32 0.44 11.59 -13.15
N GLY A 33 1.43 10.86 -13.67
CA GLY A 33 1.40 10.24 -14.98
C GLY A 33 0.95 8.78 -14.94
N PHE A 34 0.86 8.13 -16.10
CA PHE A 34 0.44 6.72 -16.19
C PHE A 34 1.39 5.74 -15.50
N ASP A 35 2.68 6.06 -15.50
CA ASP A 35 3.74 5.16 -15.08
C ASP A 35 4.45 5.62 -13.80
N ALA A 36 4.38 6.93 -13.49
CA ALA A 36 5.12 7.52 -12.37
C ALA A 36 4.51 8.85 -11.92
N ILE A 37 4.91 9.27 -10.71
CA ILE A 37 4.65 10.60 -10.17
C ILE A 37 5.93 11.42 -10.34
N ALA A 38 5.80 12.66 -10.85
CA ALA A 38 6.97 13.52 -11.05
C ALA A 38 7.68 13.77 -9.70
N GLY A 39 9.01 13.53 -9.68
CA GLY A 39 9.82 13.67 -8.47
C GLY A 39 9.75 12.51 -7.48
N ASP A 40 8.96 11.46 -7.76
CA ASP A 40 8.94 10.22 -6.99
C ASP A 40 9.70 9.12 -7.75
N LEU A 41 10.74 8.57 -7.12
CA LEU A 41 11.54 7.49 -7.67
C LEU A 41 11.40 6.25 -6.77
N VAL A 42 11.27 5.09 -7.40
CA VAL A 42 11.25 3.80 -6.71
C VAL A 42 12.62 3.16 -6.83
N ALA A 43 13.16 2.67 -5.72
CA ALA A 43 14.49 2.06 -5.66
C ALA A 43 14.60 0.78 -6.50
N ASP A 44 13.47 0.07 -6.63
CA ASP A 44 13.34 -1.17 -7.37
C ASP A 44 12.01 -1.13 -8.15
N PRO A 45 12.02 -0.68 -9.41
CA PRO A 45 10.81 -0.58 -10.22
C PRO A 45 10.15 -1.93 -10.49
N GLU A 46 10.92 -3.03 -10.51
CA GLU A 46 10.41 -4.37 -10.77
C GLU A 46 9.59 -4.90 -9.59
N HIS A 47 10.09 -4.73 -8.36
CA HIS A 47 9.43 -5.25 -7.16
C HIS A 47 8.57 -4.22 -6.40
N HIS A 48 8.80 -2.93 -6.59
CA HIS A 48 8.14 -1.86 -5.83
C HIS A 48 7.45 -0.81 -6.71
N GLY A 49 7.50 -0.95 -8.04
CA GLY A 49 6.93 0.02 -8.98
C GLY A 49 6.03 -0.61 -10.05
N GLY A 50 5.98 0.04 -11.20
CA GLY A 50 5.16 -0.36 -12.35
C GLY A 50 3.74 0.19 -12.31
N ARG A 51 3.03 0.02 -13.44
CA ARG A 51 1.70 0.59 -13.68
C ARG A 51 0.65 0.28 -12.61
N ASN A 52 0.81 -0.80 -11.85
CA ASN A 52 -0.13 -1.14 -10.78
C ASN A 52 0.21 -0.49 -9.43
N ARG A 53 1.33 0.24 -9.32
CA ARG A 53 1.86 0.79 -8.06
C ARG A 53 2.26 2.27 -8.18
N VAL A 54 1.54 3.03 -9.01
CA VAL A 54 1.93 4.42 -9.31
C VAL A 54 1.69 5.35 -8.13
N LEU A 55 0.55 5.19 -7.45
CA LEU A 55 0.18 6.01 -6.30
C LEU A 55 -0.03 5.12 -5.08
N HIS A 56 0.72 5.35 -4.00
CA HIS A 56 0.56 4.68 -2.72
C HIS A 56 -0.27 5.55 -1.75
N GLN A 57 -1.31 4.97 -1.17
CA GLN A 57 -2.15 5.62 -0.15
C GLN A 57 -2.08 4.90 1.19
N TYR A 58 -1.97 5.68 2.26
CA TYR A 58 -2.06 5.19 3.63
C TYR A 58 -3.11 5.98 4.44
N PRO A 59 -4.05 5.32 5.15
CA PRO A 59 -5.04 5.98 6.00
C PRO A 59 -4.40 6.72 7.18
N LEU A 60 -4.85 7.95 7.46
CA LEU A 60 -4.40 8.71 8.63
C LEU A 60 -4.82 8.07 9.95
N GLU A 61 -5.96 7.37 9.94
CA GLU A 61 -6.53 6.66 11.07
C GLU A 61 -5.53 5.69 11.71
N HIS A 62 -4.65 5.10 10.91
CA HIS A 62 -3.67 4.13 11.39
C HIS A 62 -2.51 4.78 12.15
N TYR A 63 -2.11 6.00 11.80
CA TYR A 63 -1.05 6.70 12.53
C TYR A 63 -1.44 6.97 14.00
N ALA A 64 -2.71 7.30 14.26
CA ALA A 64 -3.20 7.46 15.63
C ALA A 64 -3.12 6.15 16.43
N VAL A 65 -3.44 5.02 15.80
CA VAL A 65 -3.34 3.71 16.45
C VAL A 65 -1.90 3.33 16.74
N TRP A 66 -0.98 3.53 15.79
CA TRP A 66 0.43 3.24 16.01
C TRP A 66 1.05 4.13 17.09
N GLY A 67 0.72 5.43 17.10
CA GLY A 67 1.17 6.35 18.14
C GLY A 67 0.69 5.96 19.54
N THR A 68 -0.54 5.44 19.66
CA THR A 68 -1.06 4.92 20.94
C THR A 68 -0.36 3.62 21.35
N ARG A 69 -0.07 2.75 20.39
CA ARG A 69 0.54 1.44 20.65
C ARG A 69 2.02 1.52 21.00
N TYR A 70 2.73 2.51 20.46
CA TYR A 70 4.16 2.70 20.66
C TYR A 70 4.44 4.10 21.22
N PRO A 71 4.12 4.34 22.51
CA PRO A 71 4.35 5.63 23.12
C PRO A 71 5.84 5.99 23.06
N GLY A 72 6.12 7.25 22.70
CA GLY A 72 7.49 7.77 22.54
C GLY A 72 8.10 7.59 21.15
N ILE A 73 7.40 6.93 20.22
CA ILE A 73 7.77 6.86 18.80
C ILE A 73 6.84 7.77 18.00
N GLU A 74 7.41 8.65 17.18
CA GLU A 74 6.64 9.55 16.35
C GLU A 74 6.16 8.85 15.08
N PHE A 75 4.85 8.61 15.00
CA PHE A 75 4.17 8.09 13.81
C PHE A 75 3.49 9.24 13.07
N SER A 76 4.17 9.82 12.09
CA SER A 76 3.67 10.93 11.27
C SER A 76 3.41 10.53 9.82
N ALA A 77 2.56 11.30 9.15
CA ALA A 77 2.21 11.12 7.74
C ALA A 77 3.47 11.10 6.84
N GLY A 78 3.47 10.25 5.82
CA GLY A 78 4.64 9.89 5.01
C GLY A 78 5.50 8.79 5.65
N GLY A 79 5.19 8.41 6.89
CA GLY A 79 5.88 7.41 7.68
C GLY A 79 5.89 5.99 7.10
N MET A 80 4.89 5.64 6.31
CA MET A 80 4.76 4.33 5.65
C MET A 80 5.24 4.34 4.19
N GLY A 81 5.84 5.45 3.75
CA GLY A 81 6.32 5.64 2.38
C GLY A 81 5.19 5.82 1.37
N GLU A 82 4.08 6.39 1.79
CA GLU A 82 2.94 6.76 0.95
C GLU A 82 3.13 8.06 0.20
N ASN A 83 2.52 8.16 -0.97
CA ASN A 83 2.43 9.41 -1.72
C ASN A 83 1.32 10.30 -1.17
N LEU A 84 0.27 9.70 -0.62
CA LEU A 84 -0.93 10.40 -0.23
C LEU A 84 -1.49 9.80 1.06
N THR A 85 -1.93 10.69 1.95
CA THR A 85 -2.73 10.33 3.12
C THR A 85 -4.11 10.95 3.03
N SER A 86 -5.09 10.26 3.59
CA SER A 86 -6.48 10.69 3.65
C SER A 86 -7.12 10.24 4.96
N ALA A 87 -8.33 10.75 5.21
CA ALA A 87 -9.21 10.24 6.26
C ALA A 87 -10.59 9.90 5.67
N GLY A 88 -11.29 8.98 6.31
CA GLY A 88 -12.62 8.48 5.97
C GLY A 88 -12.63 7.19 5.15
N CYS A 89 -11.47 6.60 4.86
CA CYS A 89 -11.38 5.35 4.11
C CYS A 89 -10.22 4.49 4.62
N THR A 90 -10.52 3.22 4.85
CA THR A 90 -9.56 2.19 5.27
C THR A 90 -9.69 0.95 4.38
N GLU A 91 -8.82 -0.02 4.61
CA GLU A 91 -8.76 -1.31 3.93
C GLU A 91 -10.06 -2.12 4.06
N ASP A 92 -10.86 -1.86 5.10
CA ASP A 92 -12.18 -2.50 5.28
C ASP A 92 -13.27 -1.88 4.39
N THR A 93 -13.04 -0.69 3.85
CA THR A 93 -14.05 0.09 3.09
C THR A 93 -13.72 0.26 1.61
N VAL A 94 -12.44 0.08 1.25
CA VAL A 94 -11.93 0.20 -0.12
C VAL A 94 -11.79 -1.18 -0.72
N CYS A 95 -12.23 -1.34 -1.97
CA CYS A 95 -12.21 -2.61 -2.69
C CYS A 95 -11.22 -2.60 -3.86
N ILE A 96 -10.71 -3.79 -4.18
CA ILE A 96 -10.01 -4.01 -5.45
C ILE A 96 -10.93 -3.57 -6.60
N GLY A 97 -10.37 -2.83 -7.56
CA GLY A 97 -11.08 -2.32 -8.71
C GLY A 97 -11.96 -1.12 -8.45
N ASP A 98 -12.03 -0.58 -7.22
CA ASP A 98 -12.65 0.72 -6.99
C ASP A 98 -12.00 1.76 -7.89
N LEU A 99 -12.81 2.46 -8.68
CA LEU A 99 -12.39 3.57 -9.52
C LEU A 99 -12.64 4.87 -8.76
N PHE A 100 -11.59 5.63 -8.50
CA PHE A 100 -11.67 6.92 -7.83
C PHE A 100 -11.33 8.06 -8.78
N ARG A 101 -11.92 9.23 -8.49
CA ARG A 101 -11.39 10.52 -8.89
C ARG A 101 -10.76 11.20 -7.68
N ILE A 102 -9.52 11.65 -7.83
CA ILE A 102 -8.77 12.42 -6.82
C ILE A 102 -8.16 13.61 -7.55
N GLY A 103 -8.58 14.82 -7.22
CA GLY A 103 -8.25 16.00 -8.04
C GLY A 103 -8.70 15.80 -9.49
N SER A 104 -7.80 16.01 -10.44
CA SER A 104 -8.05 15.75 -11.87
C SER A 104 -7.68 14.32 -12.30
N VAL A 105 -7.12 13.51 -11.40
CA VAL A 105 -6.68 12.14 -11.68
C VAL A 105 -7.85 11.16 -11.57
N ARG A 106 -7.92 10.20 -12.50
CA ARG A 106 -8.74 8.99 -12.33
C ARG A 106 -7.82 7.80 -12.14
N CYS A 107 -8.07 7.01 -11.09
CA CYS A 107 -7.21 5.91 -10.72
C CYS A 107 -8.00 4.72 -10.17
N VAL A 108 -7.49 3.52 -10.37
CA VAL A 108 -8.14 2.27 -9.96
C VAL A 108 -7.30 1.54 -8.92
N VAL A 109 -7.94 1.04 -7.86
CA VAL A 109 -7.28 0.25 -6.82
C VAL A 109 -6.86 -1.10 -7.38
N THR A 110 -5.57 -1.43 -7.30
CA THR A 110 -4.98 -2.61 -7.94
C THR A 110 -4.54 -3.67 -6.96
N GLU A 111 -4.11 -3.27 -5.76
CA GLU A 111 -3.64 -4.19 -4.73
C GLU A 111 -3.46 -3.50 -3.36
N PRO A 112 -3.59 -4.24 -2.24
CA PRO A 112 -3.05 -3.81 -0.96
C PRO A 112 -1.51 -3.78 -1.01
N ARG A 113 -0.90 -2.89 -0.22
CA ARG A 113 0.55 -2.91 -0.03
C ARG A 113 0.93 -4.17 0.75
N LYS A 114 1.98 -4.88 0.33
CA LYS A 114 2.61 -5.90 1.19
C LYS A 114 3.62 -5.24 2.12
N PRO A 115 3.49 -5.35 3.45
CA PRO A 115 4.48 -4.82 4.39
C PRO A 115 5.85 -5.47 4.20
N CYS A 116 6.92 -4.75 4.51
CA CYS A 116 8.28 -5.25 4.42
C CYS A 116 9.14 -4.73 5.58
N ALA A 117 10.26 -5.40 5.83
CA ALA A 117 11.20 -5.11 6.92
C ALA A 117 11.75 -3.66 6.92
N THR A 118 11.67 -2.93 5.81
CA THR A 118 12.02 -1.51 5.75
C THR A 118 11.22 -0.67 6.76
N ILE A 119 9.98 -1.06 7.07
CA ILE A 119 9.15 -0.38 8.08
C ILE A 119 9.79 -0.53 9.48
N ASP A 120 10.24 -1.73 9.83
CA ASP A 120 10.91 -2.00 11.11
C ASP A 120 12.18 -1.17 11.26
N VAL A 121 12.98 -1.09 10.19
CA VAL A 121 14.23 -0.30 10.18
C VAL A 121 13.94 1.18 10.36
N ARG A 122 12.91 1.71 9.68
CA ARG A 122 12.53 3.14 9.78
C ARG A 122 12.09 3.51 11.19
N TYR A 123 11.21 2.73 11.79
CA TYR A 123 10.67 3.02 13.12
C TYR A 123 11.52 2.48 14.26
N ARG A 124 12.55 1.68 13.95
CA ARG A 124 13.38 0.94 14.92
C ARG A 124 12.55 0.04 15.84
N ILE A 125 11.50 -0.56 15.30
CA ILE A 125 10.59 -1.46 16.01
C ILE A 125 10.61 -2.82 15.31
N LYS A 126 11.19 -3.82 15.96
CA LYS A 126 11.20 -5.20 15.47
C LYS A 126 9.78 -5.79 15.45
N GLY A 127 9.42 -6.43 14.35
CA GLY A 127 8.11 -7.05 14.11
C GLY A 127 7.00 -6.04 13.83
N LEU A 128 7.33 -4.81 13.44
CA LEU A 128 6.30 -3.81 13.09
C LEU A 128 5.62 -4.17 11.76
N ALA A 129 6.39 -4.54 10.74
CA ALA A 129 5.90 -4.99 9.44
C ALA A 129 4.95 -6.18 9.57
N ARG A 130 5.29 -7.13 10.45
CA ARG A 130 4.42 -8.26 10.80
C ARG A 130 3.08 -7.79 11.37
N ARG A 131 3.10 -6.89 12.34
CA ARG A 131 1.86 -6.34 12.93
C ARG A 131 1.03 -5.54 11.94
N VAL A 132 1.67 -4.76 11.07
CA VAL A 132 1.00 -4.05 9.98
C VAL A 132 0.22 -5.05 9.09
N GLN A 133 0.81 -6.21 8.80
CA GLN A 133 0.16 -7.28 8.03
C GLN A 133 -0.98 -7.94 8.81
N GLU A 134 -0.72 -8.38 10.05
CA GLU A 134 -1.68 -9.08 10.90
C GLU A 134 -2.93 -8.22 11.19
N GLU A 135 -2.74 -6.91 11.39
CA GLU A 135 -3.84 -5.97 11.61
C GLU A 135 -4.48 -5.45 10.30
N CYS A 136 -3.97 -5.86 9.14
CA CYS A 136 -4.44 -5.42 7.81
C CYS A 136 -4.41 -3.89 7.60
N ARG A 137 -3.50 -3.19 8.27
CA ARG A 137 -3.32 -1.72 8.20
C ARG A 137 -2.23 -1.36 7.21
N THR A 138 -2.33 -1.88 5.99
CA THR A 138 -1.24 -1.93 5.03
C THR A 138 -1.11 -0.70 4.14
N GLY A 139 -2.21 0.03 3.91
CA GLY A 139 -2.34 0.91 2.75
C GLY A 139 -2.51 0.11 1.45
N TRP A 140 -2.58 0.82 0.33
CA TRP A 140 -2.82 0.24 -0.99
C TRP A 140 -2.30 1.09 -2.14
N PHE A 141 -2.29 0.50 -3.32
CA PHE A 141 -1.82 1.12 -4.54
C PHE A 141 -2.92 1.36 -5.57
N TYR A 142 -2.65 2.32 -6.43
CA TYR A 142 -3.45 2.60 -7.61
C TYR A 142 -2.66 2.48 -8.91
N ARG A 143 -3.38 2.08 -9.96
CA ARG A 143 -3.02 2.35 -11.35
C ARG A 143 -3.75 3.60 -11.85
N ILE A 144 -3.07 4.39 -12.67
CA ILE A 144 -3.63 5.63 -13.23
C ILE A 144 -4.36 5.31 -14.54
N ILE A 145 -5.59 5.84 -14.65
CA ILE A 145 -6.48 5.70 -15.80
C ILE A 145 -6.59 7.02 -16.57
N SER A 146 -6.44 8.14 -15.88
CA SER A 146 -6.30 9.47 -16.46
C SER A 146 -5.26 10.24 -15.68
N GLU A 147 -4.23 10.72 -16.37
CA GLU A 147 -3.19 11.59 -15.81
C GLU A 147 -3.77 12.90 -15.31
N GLY A 148 -3.04 13.58 -14.43
CA GLY A 148 -3.49 14.82 -13.85
C GLY A 148 -2.69 15.27 -12.64
N ALA A 149 -3.29 16.16 -11.86
CA ALA A 149 -2.73 16.65 -10.61
C ALA A 149 -3.63 16.29 -9.42
N ILE A 150 -2.98 16.14 -8.26
CA ILE A 150 -3.64 15.98 -6.97
C ILE A 150 -3.06 17.05 -6.04
N GLU A 151 -3.93 17.79 -5.37
CA GLU A 151 -3.57 18.82 -4.39
C GLU A 151 -4.09 18.46 -2.99
N ILE A 152 -3.46 19.03 -1.97
CA ILE A 152 -3.96 18.93 -0.60
C ILE A 152 -5.37 19.56 -0.54
N GLY A 153 -6.32 18.84 0.07
CA GLY A 153 -7.71 19.28 0.17
C GLY A 153 -8.62 18.67 -0.89
N ASP A 154 -8.08 18.06 -1.94
CA ASP A 154 -8.90 17.43 -2.98
C ASP A 154 -9.86 16.37 -2.44
N ALA A 155 -11.05 16.32 -3.02
CA ALA A 155 -12.01 15.25 -2.74
C ALA A 155 -11.52 13.92 -3.31
N ILE A 156 -11.73 12.84 -2.56
CA ILE A 156 -11.55 11.46 -3.04
C ILE A 156 -12.95 10.93 -3.28
N THR A 157 -13.32 10.79 -4.55
CA THR A 157 -14.69 10.43 -4.96
C THR A 157 -14.69 9.05 -5.58
N LEU A 158 -15.43 8.11 -4.98
CA LEU A 158 -15.68 6.80 -5.58
C LEU A 158 -16.61 6.98 -6.79
N LEU A 159 -16.18 6.51 -7.95
CA LEU A 159 -16.94 6.54 -9.20
C LEU A 159 -17.62 5.19 -9.45
N GLU A 160 -16.90 4.09 -9.27
CA GLU A 160 -17.37 2.73 -9.56
C GLU A 160 -16.80 1.71 -8.57
N ARG A 161 -17.58 0.68 -8.26
CA ARG A 161 -17.19 -0.45 -7.39
C ARG A 161 -17.59 -1.79 -8.02
N PRO A 162 -16.79 -2.32 -8.96
CA PRO A 162 -17.13 -3.56 -9.66
C PRO A 162 -17.01 -4.81 -8.77
N TYR A 163 -16.18 -4.78 -7.72
CA TYR A 163 -15.90 -5.96 -6.87
C TYR A 163 -16.16 -5.70 -5.38
N PRO A 164 -17.41 -5.45 -4.97
CA PRO A 164 -17.74 -5.01 -3.60
C PRO A 164 -17.37 -6.00 -2.49
N ARG A 165 -17.14 -7.28 -2.82
CA ARG A 165 -16.74 -8.32 -1.85
C ARG A 165 -15.21 -8.46 -1.67
N LEU A 166 -14.40 -7.76 -2.46
CA LEU A 166 -12.95 -7.80 -2.38
C LEU A 166 -12.41 -6.55 -1.71
N THR A 167 -12.80 -6.32 -0.46
CA THR A 167 -12.16 -5.27 0.35
C THR A 167 -10.67 -5.62 0.50
N LEU A 168 -9.83 -4.59 0.60
CA LEU A 168 -8.39 -4.78 0.73
C LEU A 168 -8.04 -5.65 1.94
N ALA A 169 -8.73 -5.44 3.07
CA ALA A 169 -8.53 -6.24 4.27
C ALA A 169 -8.90 -7.71 4.06
N VAL A 170 -10.00 -8.00 3.33
CA VAL A 170 -10.38 -9.38 2.97
C VAL A 170 -9.30 -10.03 2.10
N CYS A 171 -8.75 -9.30 1.11
CA CYS A 171 -7.66 -9.81 0.28
C CYS A 171 -6.39 -10.10 1.09
N VAL A 172 -5.98 -9.19 1.98
CA VAL A 172 -4.80 -9.38 2.86
C VAL A 172 -4.99 -10.62 3.73
N ARG A 173 -6.14 -10.74 4.43
CA ARG A 173 -6.43 -11.89 5.30
C ARG A 173 -6.40 -13.20 4.54
N ALA A 174 -7.11 -13.27 3.41
CA ALA A 174 -7.25 -14.50 2.63
C ALA A 174 -5.92 -14.99 2.05
N LEU A 175 -5.01 -14.09 1.65
CA LEU A 175 -3.75 -14.52 1.05
C LEU A 175 -2.62 -14.72 2.05
N LEU A 176 -2.55 -13.90 3.09
CA LEU A 176 -1.36 -13.78 3.94
C LEU A 176 -1.55 -14.29 5.37
N LEU A 177 -2.78 -14.53 5.82
CA LEU A 177 -3.05 -14.85 7.23
C LEU A 177 -3.89 -16.13 7.38
N ALA A 178 -5.13 -16.09 6.92
CA ALA A 178 -6.12 -17.15 7.09
C ALA A 178 -6.78 -17.42 5.74
N PRO A 179 -6.31 -18.44 4.99
CA PRO A 179 -6.82 -18.78 3.68
C PRO A 179 -8.33 -18.95 3.63
N ASP A 180 -8.96 -18.19 2.75
CA ASP A 180 -10.37 -18.31 2.43
C ASP A 180 -10.52 -18.67 0.96
N ARG A 181 -11.01 -19.88 0.69
CA ARG A 181 -11.03 -20.44 -0.67
C ARG A 181 -11.84 -19.59 -1.64
N GLU A 182 -13.03 -19.15 -1.25
CA GLU A 182 -13.90 -18.36 -2.11
C GLU A 182 -13.25 -17.02 -2.48
N THR A 183 -12.66 -16.34 -1.49
CA THR A 183 -11.94 -15.08 -1.70
C THR A 183 -10.73 -15.29 -2.60
N LEU A 184 -9.96 -16.36 -2.40
CA LEU A 184 -8.80 -16.67 -3.23
C LEU A 184 -9.20 -16.95 -4.68
N GLU A 185 -10.31 -17.66 -4.94
CA GLU A 185 -10.83 -17.90 -6.29
C GLU A 185 -11.24 -16.60 -6.98
N ARG A 186 -11.89 -15.70 -6.23
CA ARG A 186 -12.24 -14.35 -6.71
C ARG A 186 -10.99 -13.51 -7.01
N MET A 187 -9.97 -13.58 -6.15
CA MET A 187 -8.70 -12.90 -6.36
C MET A 187 -7.98 -13.45 -7.61
N ALA A 188 -7.81 -14.76 -7.71
CA ALA A 188 -7.11 -15.44 -8.80
C ALA A 188 -7.68 -15.14 -10.21
N SER A 189 -8.98 -14.86 -10.28
CA SER A 189 -9.71 -14.55 -11.51
C SER A 189 -9.92 -13.05 -11.77
N ASN A 190 -9.60 -12.16 -10.83
CA ASN A 190 -9.86 -10.71 -10.96
C ASN A 190 -8.85 -10.01 -11.90
N PRO A 191 -9.23 -9.51 -13.08
CA PRO A 191 -8.29 -8.94 -14.04
C PRO A 191 -7.66 -7.60 -13.61
N VAL A 192 -8.25 -6.92 -12.62
CA VAL A 192 -7.73 -5.64 -12.09
C VAL A 192 -6.68 -5.88 -11.00
N LEU A 193 -6.82 -6.96 -10.23
CA LEU A 193 -5.84 -7.34 -9.21
C LEU A 193 -4.48 -7.59 -9.86
N SER A 194 -3.44 -7.04 -9.26
CA SER A 194 -2.07 -7.18 -9.78
C SER A 194 -1.63 -8.64 -9.88
N HIS A 195 -0.64 -8.90 -10.74
CA HIS A 195 -0.06 -10.23 -10.88
C HIS A 195 0.50 -10.76 -9.55
N ASP A 196 1.13 -9.89 -8.76
CA ASP A 196 1.77 -10.23 -7.48
C ASP A 196 0.80 -10.64 -6.37
N TRP A 197 -0.49 -10.44 -6.59
CA TRP A 197 -1.56 -10.93 -5.71
C TRP A 197 -2.35 -12.06 -6.34
N ARG A 198 -2.62 -11.99 -7.64
CA ARG A 198 -3.30 -13.05 -8.39
C ARG A 198 -2.54 -14.36 -8.41
N GLN A 199 -1.24 -14.29 -8.72
CA GLN A 199 -0.44 -15.48 -8.92
C GLN A 199 -0.23 -16.26 -7.61
N PRO A 200 0.13 -15.61 -6.48
CA PRO A 200 0.17 -16.30 -5.20
C PRO A 200 -1.19 -16.86 -4.75
N ALA A 201 -2.31 -16.20 -5.09
CA ALA A 201 -3.64 -16.76 -4.80
C ALA A 201 -3.90 -18.07 -5.57
N ARG A 202 -3.47 -18.16 -6.84
CA ARG A 202 -3.56 -19.39 -7.65
C ARG A 202 -2.66 -20.49 -7.08
N GLU A 203 -1.43 -20.13 -6.71
CA GLU A 203 -0.47 -21.06 -6.12
C GLU A 203 -0.99 -21.63 -4.81
N LEU A 204 -1.53 -20.79 -3.92
CA LEU A 204 -2.14 -21.21 -2.67
C LEU A 204 -3.36 -22.12 -2.89
N LEU A 205 -4.23 -21.81 -3.85
CA LEU A 205 -5.35 -22.69 -4.23
C LEU A 205 -4.88 -24.06 -4.74
N SER A 206 -3.75 -24.09 -5.47
CA SER A 206 -3.21 -25.32 -6.05
C SER A 206 -2.45 -26.19 -5.05
N THR A 207 -1.69 -25.57 -4.13
CA THR A 207 -0.77 -26.25 -3.23
C THR A 207 -1.32 -26.43 -1.81
N GLY A 208 -2.34 -25.65 -1.43
CA GLY A 208 -2.82 -25.55 -0.05
C GLY A 208 -1.79 -24.98 0.94
N THR A 209 -0.65 -24.46 0.45
CA THR A 209 0.47 -24.04 1.29
C THR A 209 0.63 -22.52 1.26
N LEU A 210 0.57 -21.91 2.43
CA LEU A 210 0.87 -20.48 2.60
C LEU A 210 2.35 -20.20 2.31
N ALA A 211 2.61 -19.14 1.56
CA ALA A 211 3.97 -18.72 1.26
C ALA A 211 4.68 -18.24 2.53
N ASP A 212 5.96 -18.62 2.70
CA ASP A 212 6.79 -18.13 3.78
C ASP A 212 7.16 -16.65 3.56
N ASP A 213 6.70 -15.79 4.45
CA ASP A 213 6.93 -14.36 4.40
C ASP A 213 7.95 -13.84 5.42
N ARG A 214 8.57 -14.72 6.22
CA ARG A 214 9.52 -14.33 7.28
C ARG A 214 10.65 -13.46 6.75
N LYS A 215 11.19 -13.79 5.58
CA LYS A 215 12.24 -12.98 4.93
C LYS A 215 11.75 -11.58 4.59
N ARG A 216 10.55 -11.45 4.01
CA ARG A 216 9.96 -10.15 3.63
C ARG A 216 9.67 -9.29 4.84
N LEU A 217 9.18 -9.90 5.92
CA LEU A 217 8.79 -9.22 7.16
C LEU A 217 9.97 -8.95 8.11
N GLY A 218 11.16 -9.50 7.85
CA GLY A 218 12.33 -9.30 8.69
C GLY A 218 12.38 -10.22 9.92
N ASP A 219 11.59 -11.31 9.90
CA ASP A 219 11.53 -12.33 10.95
C ASP A 219 12.47 -13.51 10.68
N ALA A 220 13.22 -13.49 9.58
CA ALA A 220 14.25 -14.48 9.34
C ALA A 220 15.29 -14.41 10.47
N SER A 221 15.56 -15.55 11.11
CA SER A 221 16.70 -15.67 12.03
C SER A 221 17.99 -15.28 11.29
N PRO A 222 18.95 -14.60 11.95
CA PRO A 222 20.28 -14.41 11.40
C PRO A 222 20.97 -15.74 11.08
#